data_AF-A0A2I0P015-F1
#
_entry.id   AF-A0A2I0P015-F1
#
_cell.length_a   1.000
_cell.length_b   1.000
_cell.length_c   1.000
_cell.angle_alpha   90.00
_cell.angle_beta   90.00
_cell.angle_gamma   90.00
#
_symmetry.space_group_name_H-M   'P 1'
#
loop_
_entity.id
_entity.type
_entity.pdbx_description
1 polymer ?
#
loop_
_entity_poly.entity_id
_entity_poly.type
_entity_poly.pdbx_seq_one_letter_code
_entity_poly.pdbx_strand_id
1 'polypeptide(L)' 'MNESAKEQFKWKFWHIAVILNGVIFFFALGVIAIFLFPQAWRVPGSVVCLLIALVLAGVFRRQYLKTKEWLDQNA' A
#
# COMPACT_ATOMS: atom_id res chain seq x y z
N MET A 1 -0.98 23.97 16.21
CA MET A 1 -0.91 22.50 16.33
C MET A 1 0.11 22.15 17.42
N ASN A 2 -0.29 21.43 18.48
CA ASN A 2 0.62 21.00 19.55
C ASN A 2 1.74 20.07 19.00
N GLU A 3 2.93 20.12 19.60
CA GLU A 3 4.09 19.29 19.23
C GLU A 3 3.72 17.80 19.08
N SER A 4 2.89 17.29 19.99
CA SER A 4 2.42 15.89 20.03
C SER A 4 1.56 15.49 18.83
N ALA A 5 0.73 16.40 18.32
CA ALA A 5 -0.12 16.15 17.16
C ALA A 5 0.71 16.07 15.86
N LYS A 6 1.82 16.82 15.79
CA LYS A 6 2.74 16.82 14.66
C LYS A 6 3.52 15.50 14.56
N GLU A 7 3.92 14.93 15.69
CA GLU A 7 4.54 13.60 15.74
C GLU A 7 3.59 12.48 15.36
N GLN A 8 2.35 12.50 15.85
CA GLN A 8 1.33 11.53 15.44
C GLN A 8 1.06 11.57 13.93
N PHE A 9 1.03 12.76 13.34
CA PHE A 9 0.88 12.91 11.91
C PHE A 9 2.06 12.30 11.13
N LYS A 10 3.30 12.55 11.55
CA LYS A 10 4.50 11.94 10.93
C LYS A 10 4.43 10.41 10.93
N TRP A 11 4.05 9.80 12.06
CA TRP A 11 3.90 8.34 12.16
C TRP A 11 2.78 7.80 11.26
N LYS A 12 1.62 8.46 11.23
CA LYS A 12 0.50 8.09 10.33
C LYS A 12 0.92 8.20 8.86
N PHE A 13 1.62 9.26 8.49
CA PHE A 13 2.11 9.47 7.13
C PHE A 13 3.16 8.43 6.74
N TRP A 14 4.12 8.15 7.61
CA TRP A 14 5.13 7.10 7.40
C TRP A 14 4.48 5.74 7.18
N HIS A 15 3.51 5.37 8.01
CA HIS A 15 2.78 4.10 7.88
C HIS A 15 2.05 4.00 6.52
N ILE A 16 1.37 5.05 6.10
CA ILE A 16 0.70 5.14 4.80
C ILE A 16 1.72 5.02 3.65
N ALA A 17 2.86 5.70 3.75
CA ALA A 17 3.92 5.66 2.74
C ALA A 17 4.52 4.25 2.61
N VAL A 18 4.72 3.53 3.72
CA VAL A 18 5.22 2.15 3.72
C VAL A 18 4.23 1.22 3.01
N ILE A 19 2.93 1.35 3.29
CA ILE A 19 1.91 0.52 2.62
C ILE A 19 1.86 0.82 1.13
N LEU A 20 1.92 2.09 0.72
CA LEU A 20 1.95 2.46 -0.70
C LEU A 20 3.13 1.85 -1.43
N ASN A 21 4.32 1.91 -0.81
CA ASN A 21 5.52 1.27 -1.38
C ASN A 21 5.33 -0.25 -1.47
N GLY A 22 4.69 -0.88 -0.48
CA GLY A 22 4.29 -2.29 -0.56
C GLY A 22 3.39 -2.56 -1.78
N VAL A 23 2.36 -1.74 -2.01
CA VAL A 23 1.48 -1.87 -3.18
C VAL A 23 2.28 -1.81 -4.48
N ILE A 24 3.13 -0.79 -4.64
CA ILE A 24 3.94 -0.60 -5.85
C ILE A 24 4.88 -1.79 -6.05
N PHE A 25 5.53 -2.26 -4.97
CA PHE A 25 6.45 -3.39 -5.00
C PHE A 25 5.75 -4.68 -5.42
N PHE A 26 4.61 -5.03 -4.82
CA PHE A 26 3.85 -6.22 -5.18
C PHE A 26 3.25 -6.15 -6.59
N PHE A 27 2.84 -4.96 -7.02
CA PHE A 27 2.38 -4.74 -8.39
C PHE A 27 3.51 -4.97 -9.40
N ALA A 28 4.68 -4.38 -9.16
CA ALA A 28 5.87 -4.58 -9.99
C ALA A 28 6.29 -6.06 -10.02
N LEU A 29 6.32 -6.73 -8.86
CA LEU A 29 6.59 -8.17 -8.78
C LEU A 29 5.57 -8.99 -9.57
N GLY A 30 4.28 -8.65 -9.53
CA GLY A 30 3.25 -9.35 -10.30
C GLY A 30 3.49 -9.27 -11.81
N VAL A 31 3.91 -8.10 -12.30
CA VAL A 31 4.28 -7.90 -13.72
C VAL A 31 5.56 -8.66 -14.07
N ILE A 32 6.60 -8.55 -13.24
CA ILE A 32 7.88 -9.25 -13.46
C ILE A 32 7.69 -10.77 -13.43
N ALA A 33 6.79 -11.28 -12.58
CA ALA A 33 6.51 -12.70 -12.45
C ALA A 33 6.02 -13.33 -13.77
N ILE A 34 5.38 -12.56 -14.66
CA ILE A 34 4.95 -13.05 -15.98
C ILE A 34 6.15 -13.46 -16.84
N PHE A 35 7.29 -12.77 -16.67
CA PHE A 35 8.51 -13.00 -17.43
C PHE A 35 9.45 -13.98 -16.73
N LEU A 36 9.54 -13.90 -15.40
CA LEU A 36 10.53 -14.62 -14.60
C LEU A 36 10.11 -16.05 -14.23
N PHE A 37 8.81 -16.33 -14.02
CA PHE A 37 8.38 -17.65 -13.56
C PHE A 37 8.41 -18.71 -14.67
N PRO A 38 8.51 -20.01 -14.32
CA PRO A 38 8.33 -21.12 -15.26
C PRO A 38 6.93 -21.12 -15.88
N GLN A 39 6.79 -21.61 -17.12
CA GLN A 39 5.56 -21.49 -17.92
C GLN A 39 4.28 -21.96 -17.20
N ALA A 40 4.35 -23.01 -16.37
CA ALA A 40 3.23 -23.50 -15.57
C ALA A 40 2.80 -22.55 -14.44
N TRP A 41 3.71 -21.72 -13.93
CA TRP A 41 3.51 -20.87 -12.75
C TRP A 41 3.46 -19.37 -13.05
N ARG A 42 3.76 -18.94 -14.28
CA ARG A 42 3.67 -17.53 -14.71
C ARG A 42 2.32 -16.92 -14.40
N VAL A 43 1.25 -17.53 -14.90
CA VAL A 43 -0.11 -16.98 -14.76
C VAL A 43 -0.58 -17.08 -13.31
N PRO A 44 -0.53 -18.23 -12.62
CA PRO A 44 -0.96 -18.33 -11.23
C PRO A 44 -0.17 -17.41 -10.28
N GLY A 45 1.16 -17.36 -10.44
CA GLY A 45 2.04 -16.54 -9.60
C GLY A 45 1.76 -15.04 -9.75
N SER A 46 1.66 -14.56 -11.00
CA SER A 46 1.30 -13.17 -11.27
C SER A 46 -0.09 -12.80 -10.77
N VAL A 47 -1.08 -13.68 -10.93
CA VAL A 47 -2.44 -13.45 -10.41
C VAL A 47 -2.42 -13.32 -8.89
N VAL A 48 -1.70 -14.19 -8.17
CA VAL A 48 -1.60 -14.10 -6.71
C VAL A 48 -0.92 -12.79 -6.27
N CYS A 49 0.19 -12.41 -6.91
CA CYS A 49 0.87 -11.14 -6.62
C CYS A 49 -0.04 -9.92 -6.86
N LEU A 50 -0.80 -9.92 -7.97
CA LEU A 50 -1.74 -8.84 -8.28
C LEU A 50 -2.92 -8.79 -7.32
N LEU A 51 -3.44 -9.94 -6.88
CA LEU A 51 -4.48 -10.02 -5.86
C LEU A 51 -4.00 -9.45 -4.52
N ILE A 52 -2.77 -9.80 -4.11
CA ILE A 52 -2.15 -9.23 -2.90
C ILE A 52 -2.00 -7.72 -3.06
N ALA A 53 -1.52 -7.23 -4.21
CA ALA A 53 -1.39 -5.80 -4.48
C ALA A 53 -2.74 -5.06 -4.39
N LEU A 54 -3.83 -5.66 -4.92
CA LEU A 54 -5.18 -5.10 -4.83
C LEU A 54 -5.68 -5.03 -3.38
N VAL A 55 -5.45 -6.07 -2.58
CA VAL A 55 -5.81 -6.07 -1.16
C VAL A 55 -5.06 -4.96 -0.41
N LEU A 56 -3.74 -4.86 -0.60
CA LEU A 56 -2.93 -3.79 0.00
C LEU A 56 -3.39 -2.41 -0.45
N ALA A 57 -3.75 -2.25 -1.73
CA ALA A 57 -4.27 -0.98 -2.26
C ALA A 57 -5.61 -0.60 -1.60
N GLY A 58 -6.49 -1.57 -1.35
CA GLY A 58 -7.72 -1.36 -0.59
C GLY A 58 -7.46 -0.93 0.86
N VAL A 59 -6.51 -1.58 1.53
CA VAL A 59 -6.08 -1.22 2.90
C VAL A 59 -5.49 0.18 2.94
N PHE A 60 -4.59 0.49 2.00
CA PHE A 60 -4.00 1.82 1.83
C PHE A 60 -5.08 2.88 1.68
N ARG A 61 -6.03 2.68 0.77
CA ARG A 61 -7.11 3.64 0.51
C ARG A 61 -7.94 3.90 1.77
N ARG A 62 -8.29 2.87 2.53
CA ARG A 62 -9.04 3.01 3.79
C ARG A 62 -8.26 3.80 4.83
N GLN A 63 -6.96 3.50 5.01
CA GLN A 63 -6.13 4.22 5.98
C GLN A 63 -5.84 5.66 5.56
N TYR A 64 -5.68 5.90 4.26
CA TYR A 64 -5.53 7.23 3.70
C TYR A 64 -6.76 8.08 3.98
N LEU A 65 -7.96 7.57 3.70
CA LEU A 65 -9.21 8.27 3.98
C LEU A 65 -9.38 8.57 5.48
N LYS A 66 -9.13 7.58 6.36
CA LYS A 66 -9.18 7.79 7.81
C LYS A 66 -8.19 8.86 8.29
N THR A 67 -6.98 8.88 7.73
CA THR A 67 -5.97 9.88 8.09
C THR A 67 -6.33 11.26 7.56
N LYS A 68 -6.95 11.33 6.37
CA LYS A 68 -7.49 12.57 5.81
C LYS A 68 -8.65 13.12 6.64
N GLU A 69 -9.61 12.29 7.02
CA GLU A 69 -10.72 12.68 7.91
C GLU A 69 -10.20 13.16 9.27
N TRP A 70 -9.20 12.47 9.84
CA TRP A 70 -8.55 12.91 11.07
C TRP A 70 -7.86 14.27 10.89
N LEU A 71 -7.17 14.48 9.77
CA LEU A 71 -6.58 15.77 9.42
C LEU A 71 -7.64 16.85 9.33
N ASP A 72 -8.72 16.65 8.58
CA ASP A 72 -9.80 17.64 8.41
C ASP A 72 -10.47 18.00 9.76
N GLN A 73 -10.53 17.05 10.70
CA GLN A 73 -11.06 17.27 12.05
C GLN A 73 -10.07 17.95 13.02
N ASN A 74 -8.76 17.92 12.73
CA ASN A 74 -7.70 18.39 13.62
C ASN A 74 -6.76 19.43 12.97
N ALA A 75 -7.12 19.93 11.78
CA ALA A 75 -6.45 20.99 11.04
C ALA A 75 -6.89 22.37 11.55
#